data_AF-A0A0J6Z035-F1
#
_entry.id   AF-A0A0J6Z035-F1
#
_cell.length_a   1.000
_cell.length_b   1.000
_cell.length_c   1.000
_cell.angle_alpha   90.00
_cell.angle_beta   90.00
_cell.angle_gamma   90.00
#
_symmetry.space_group_name_H-M   'P 1'
#
loop_
_entity.id
_entity.type
_entity.pdbx_description
1 polymer ?
#
loop_
_entity_poly.entity_id
_entity_poly.type
_entity_poly.pdbx_seq_one_letter_code
_entity_poly.pdbx_strand_id
1 'polypeptide(L)'
;MPRTDENGRQLKALLDYLLDGEIDAKDIYDALGTSSSTYYRRIKEPDYPNAEELRRVADRFDLSYPDLQIQFGLMTRQEVFSYVESARAAVATRQKTAQAPVRRIPRLSELTPRLDAPPL
;
A
#
# COMPACT_ATOMS: atom_id res chain seq x y z
N MET A 1 4.79 -24.25 9.62
CA MET A 1 5.49 -24.24 8.32
C MET A 1 5.42 -22.83 7.77
N PRO A 2 6.48 -22.34 7.08
CA PRO A 2 6.45 -21.03 6.43
C PRO A 2 5.34 -20.98 5.39
N ARG A 3 4.88 -19.78 5.07
CA ARG A 3 3.85 -19.51 4.09
C ARG A 3 4.38 -19.79 2.67
N THR A 4 3.53 -20.40 1.85
CA THR A 4 3.82 -20.75 0.46
C THR A 4 2.89 -20.00 -0.48
N ASP A 5 3.26 -19.93 -1.76
CA ASP A 5 2.38 -19.40 -2.80
C ASP A 5 1.19 -20.34 -3.07
N GLU A 6 0.32 -19.94 -4.01
CA GLU A 6 -0.83 -20.72 -4.47
C GLU A 6 -0.45 -22.13 -5.01
N ASN A 7 0.81 -22.32 -5.41
CA ASN A 7 1.35 -23.57 -5.96
C ASN A 7 2.21 -24.36 -4.95
N GLY A 8 2.26 -23.94 -3.67
CA GLY A 8 3.09 -24.57 -2.64
C GLY A 8 4.58 -24.22 -2.67
N ARG A 9 4.99 -23.21 -3.45
CA ARG A 9 6.37 -22.72 -3.57
C ARG A 9 6.70 -21.73 -2.46
N GLN A 10 7.93 -21.81 -1.95
CA GLN A 10 8.47 -20.77 -1.07
C GLN A 10 8.89 -19.54 -1.87
N LEU A 11 9.10 -18.40 -1.18
CA LEU A 11 9.47 -17.13 -1.80
C LEU A 11 10.60 -17.24 -2.83
N LYS A 12 11.73 -17.88 -2.48
CA LYS A 12 12.83 -18.04 -3.43
C LYS A 12 12.38 -18.71 -4.73
N ALA A 13 11.67 -19.83 -4.64
CA ALA A 13 11.23 -20.59 -5.80
C ALA A 13 10.18 -19.84 -6.64
N LEU A 14 9.32 -19.03 -6.00
CA LEU A 14 8.42 -18.14 -6.73
C LEU A 14 9.23 -17.07 -7.48
N LEU A 15 10.21 -16.43 -6.82
CA LEU A 15 11.01 -15.39 -7.45
C LEU A 15 11.87 -15.96 -8.59
N ASP A 16 12.49 -17.13 -8.41
CA ASP A 16 13.22 -17.84 -9.47
C ASP A 16 12.34 -18.05 -10.71
N TYR A 17 11.06 -18.38 -10.50
CA TYR A 17 10.07 -18.53 -11.57
C TYR A 17 9.65 -17.20 -12.21
N LEU A 18 9.40 -16.16 -11.41
CA LEU A 18 8.94 -14.86 -11.91
C LEU A 18 10.03 -14.10 -12.68
N LEU A 19 11.30 -14.29 -12.30
CA LEU A 19 12.43 -13.59 -12.91
C LEU A 19 13.15 -14.42 -14.00
N ASP A 20 12.62 -15.60 -14.36
CA ASP A 20 13.17 -16.49 -15.39
C ASP A 20 14.67 -16.76 -15.21
N GLY A 21 15.10 -16.98 -13.95
CA GLY A 21 16.52 -17.08 -13.61
C GLY A 21 16.80 -17.60 -12.20
N GLU A 22 18.02 -18.06 -11.97
CA GLU A 22 18.47 -18.45 -10.63
C GLU A 22 18.78 -17.21 -9.79
N ILE A 23 17.91 -16.89 -8.83
CA ILE A 23 18.15 -15.84 -7.86
C ILE A 23 19.01 -16.42 -6.74
N ASP A 24 20.08 -15.71 -6.37
CA ASP A 24 20.88 -16.07 -5.22
C ASP A 24 20.09 -15.76 -3.93
N ALA A 25 20.21 -16.61 -2.91
CA ALA A 25 19.75 -16.28 -1.57
C ALA A 25 20.30 -14.93 -1.10
N LYS A 26 21.50 -14.55 -1.56
CA LYS A 26 22.11 -13.23 -1.37
C LYS A 26 21.24 -12.08 -1.84
N ASP A 27 20.71 -12.15 -3.04
CA ASP A 27 19.87 -11.08 -3.58
C ASP A 27 18.60 -10.90 -2.73
N ILE A 28 18.09 -12.00 -2.16
CA ILE A 28 16.92 -11.98 -1.27
C ILE A 28 17.27 -11.36 0.08
N TYR A 29 18.32 -11.81 0.78
CA TYR A 29 18.63 -11.23 2.10
C TYR A 29 19.16 -9.80 2.01
N ASP A 30 19.78 -9.42 0.88
CA ASP A 30 20.14 -8.04 0.54
C ASP A 30 18.86 -7.19 0.32
N ALA A 31 17.85 -7.72 -0.40
CA ALA A 31 16.55 -7.06 -0.55
C ALA A 31 15.87 -6.83 0.80
N LEU A 32 15.92 -7.83 1.67
CA LEU A 32 15.32 -7.76 3.01
C LEU A 32 16.10 -6.84 3.94
N GLY A 33 17.33 -6.44 3.61
CA GLY A 33 18.20 -5.64 4.47
C GLY A 33 18.61 -6.40 5.73
N THR A 34 18.87 -7.71 5.60
CA THR A 34 19.20 -8.58 6.74
C THR A 34 20.49 -9.36 6.48
N SER A 35 21.14 -9.81 7.55
CA SER A 35 22.30 -10.71 7.40
C SER A 35 21.87 -12.09 6.91
N SER A 36 22.79 -12.81 6.26
CA SER A 36 22.59 -14.22 5.87
C SER A 36 22.12 -15.10 7.05
N SER A 37 22.72 -14.96 8.24
CA SER A 37 22.31 -15.72 9.43
C SER A 37 20.87 -15.41 9.86
N THR A 38 20.47 -14.14 9.80
CA THR A 38 19.10 -13.71 10.11
C THR A 38 18.12 -14.29 9.10
N TYR A 39 18.45 -14.24 7.81
CA TYR A 39 17.64 -14.76 6.73
C TYR A 39 17.38 -16.27 6.87
N TYR A 40 18.43 -17.09 7.03
CA TYR A 40 18.26 -18.55 7.15
C TYR A 40 17.50 -19.00 8.40
N ARG A 41 17.48 -18.17 9.47
CA ARG A 41 16.57 -18.38 10.60
C ARG A 41 15.15 -17.99 10.21
N ARG A 42 14.98 -16.83 9.57
CA ARG A 42 13.70 -16.24 9.23
C ARG A 42 12.86 -17.09 8.27
N ILE A 43 13.48 -17.72 7.27
CA ILE A 43 12.77 -18.57 6.29
C ILE A 43 12.12 -19.82 6.90
N LYS A 44 12.46 -20.17 8.15
CA LYS A 44 11.88 -21.32 8.87
C LYS A 44 10.68 -20.90 9.72
N GLU A 45 10.48 -19.61 9.92
CA GLU A 45 9.39 -19.07 10.74
C GLU A 45 8.04 -19.21 10.02
N PRO A 46 6.96 -19.49 10.76
CA PRO A 46 5.65 -19.77 10.15
C PRO A 46 5.01 -18.55 9.49
N ASP A 47 5.40 -17.35 9.89
CA ASP A 47 4.86 -16.09 9.36
C ASP A 47 5.65 -15.55 8.16
N TYR A 48 6.75 -16.20 7.77
CA TYR A 48 7.54 -15.83 6.62
C TYR A 48 6.93 -16.37 5.31
N PRO A 49 6.89 -15.57 4.22
CA PRO A 49 7.14 -14.13 4.20
C PRO A 49 5.94 -13.33 4.72
N ASN A 50 6.22 -12.21 5.41
CA ASN A 50 5.22 -11.24 5.84
C ASN A 50 5.09 -10.06 4.84
N ALA A 51 4.12 -9.18 5.06
CA ALA A 51 3.81 -8.07 4.16
C ALA A 51 5.00 -7.11 3.93
N GLU A 52 5.73 -6.75 4.99
CA GLU A 52 6.90 -5.86 4.86
C GLU A 52 8.06 -6.53 4.11
N GLU A 53 8.26 -7.83 4.32
CA GLU A 53 9.26 -8.61 3.60
C GLU A 53 8.92 -8.69 2.10
N LEU A 54 7.65 -8.94 1.76
CA LEU A 54 7.18 -8.91 0.37
C LEU A 54 7.29 -7.52 -0.25
N ARG A 55 7.03 -6.45 0.52
CA ARG A 55 7.20 -5.07 0.03
C ARG A 55 8.65 -4.79 -0.35
N ARG A 56 9.61 -5.14 0.51
CA ARG A 56 11.04 -4.94 0.23
C ARG A 56 11.52 -5.74 -0.97
N VAL A 57 11.05 -6.97 -1.11
CA VAL A 57 11.34 -7.82 -2.27
C VAL A 57 10.71 -7.26 -3.54
N ALA A 58 9.45 -6.84 -3.49
CA ALA A 58 8.79 -6.16 -4.61
C ALA A 58 9.57 -4.92 -5.07
N ASP A 59 9.93 -4.05 -4.13
CA ASP A 59 10.71 -2.83 -4.40
C ASP A 59 12.09 -3.15 -5.00
N ARG A 60 12.75 -4.24 -4.57
CA ARG A 60 14.08 -4.63 -5.06
C ARG A 60 14.07 -5.21 -6.47
N PHE A 61 13.08 -6.04 -6.78
CA PHE A 61 13.01 -6.80 -8.03
C PHE A 61 12.03 -6.21 -9.05
N ASP A 62 11.50 -5.01 -8.79
CA ASP A 62 10.50 -4.33 -9.63
C ASP A 62 9.25 -5.19 -9.88
N LEU A 63 8.79 -5.88 -8.84
CA LEU A 63 7.61 -6.74 -8.88
C LEU A 63 6.39 -6.03 -8.29
N SER A 64 5.21 -6.46 -8.72
CA SER A 64 3.95 -5.97 -8.16
C SER A 64 3.75 -6.48 -6.73
N TYR A 65 3.85 -5.55 -5.77
CA TYR A 65 3.60 -5.86 -4.36
C TYR A 65 2.20 -6.46 -4.09
N PRO A 66 1.10 -5.91 -4.65
CA PRO A 66 -0.22 -6.52 -4.51
C PRO A 66 -0.29 -7.96 -5.04
N ASP A 67 0.39 -8.25 -6.15
CA ASP A 67 0.39 -9.61 -6.71
C ASP A 67 1.14 -10.58 -5.80
N LEU A 68 2.27 -10.18 -5.20
CA LEU A 68 2.96 -11.01 -4.21
C LEU A 68 2.08 -11.25 -2.97
N GLN A 69 1.36 -10.24 -2.49
CA GLN A 69 0.43 -10.42 -1.37
C GLN A 69 -0.68 -11.41 -1.70
N ILE A 70 -1.19 -11.40 -2.94
CA ILE A 70 -2.17 -12.38 -3.40
C ILE A 70 -1.57 -13.78 -3.48
N GLN A 71 -0.41 -13.92 -4.10
CA GLN A 71 0.28 -15.21 -4.25
C GLN A 71 0.50 -15.88 -2.90
N PHE A 72 0.92 -15.12 -1.88
CA PHE A 72 1.14 -15.65 -0.53
C PHE A 72 -0.14 -15.65 0.34
N GLY A 73 -1.30 -15.25 -0.16
CA GLY A 73 -2.56 -15.26 0.59
C GLY A 73 -2.59 -14.26 1.76
N LEU A 74 -1.80 -13.18 1.67
CA LEU A 74 -1.88 -12.05 2.60
C LEU A 74 -3.02 -11.08 2.24
N MET A 75 -3.46 -11.10 0.98
CA MET A 75 -4.65 -10.42 0.49
C MET A 75 -5.31 -11.27 -0.58
N THR A 76 -6.61 -11.11 -0.77
CA THR A 76 -7.34 -11.67 -1.91
C THR A 76 -7.42 -10.64 -3.03
N ARG A 77 -7.59 -11.12 -4.27
CA ARG A 77 -7.80 -10.24 -5.42
C ARG A 77 -9.03 -9.34 -5.25
N GLN A 78 -10.07 -9.84 -4.56
CA GLN A 78 -11.26 -9.07 -4.24
C GLN A 78 -10.96 -7.93 -3.25
N GLU A 79 -10.17 -8.18 -2.20
CA GLU A 79 -9.76 -7.14 -1.26
C GLU A 79 -8.91 -6.05 -1.92
N VAL A 80 -8.00 -6.43 -2.83
CA VAL A 80 -7.22 -5.45 -3.62
C VAL A 80 -8.15 -4.59 -4.48
N PHE A 81 -9.12 -5.20 -5.18
CA PHE A 81 -10.08 -4.45 -5.98
C PHE A 81 -10.92 -3.48 -5.12
N SER A 82 -11.46 -3.96 -4.00
CA SER A 82 -12.23 -3.14 -3.06
C SER A 82 -11.39 -1.99 -2.49
N TYR A 83 -10.11 -2.23 -2.18
CA TYR A 83 -9.20 -1.19 -1.73
C TYR A 83 -9.00 -0.10 -2.80
N VAL A 84 -8.70 -0.49 -4.05
CA VAL A 84 -8.48 0.47 -5.14
C VAL A 84 -9.73 1.31 -5.41
N GLU A 85 -10.92 0.69 -5.45
CA GLU A 85 -12.17 1.40 -5.68
C GLU A 85 -12.51 2.36 -4.54
N SER A 86 -12.32 1.95 -3.28
CA SER A 86 -12.52 2.84 -2.13
C SER A 86 -11.53 4.01 -2.12
N ALA A 87 -10.27 3.77 -2.48
CA ALA A 87 -9.24 4.81 -2.58
C ALA A 87 -9.60 5.84 -3.67
N ARG A 88 -10.06 5.39 -4.84
CA ARG A 88 -10.56 6.26 -5.92
C ARG A 88 -11.73 7.11 -5.46
N ALA A 89 -12.71 6.51 -4.78
CA ALA A 89 -13.86 7.25 -4.24
C ALA A 89 -13.45 8.31 -3.21
N ALA A 90 -12.47 7.99 -2.35
CA ALA A 90 -11.94 8.94 -1.38
C ALA A 90 -11.23 10.13 -2.05
N VAL A 91 -10.41 9.88 -3.09
CA VAL A 91 -9.76 10.94 -3.87
C VAL A 91 -10.79 11.82 -4.59
N ALA A 92 -11.81 11.21 -5.21
CA ALA A 92 -12.88 11.94 -5.87
C ALA A 92 -13.66 12.83 -4.89
N THR A 93 -13.94 12.34 -3.68
CA THR A 93 -14.59 13.13 -2.62
C THR A 93 -13.73 14.32 -2.19
N ARG A 94 -12.42 14.12 -2.00
CA ARG A 94 -11.49 15.21 -1.67
C ARG A 94 -11.41 16.26 -2.78
N GLN A 95 -11.43 15.86 -4.04
CA GLN A 95 -11.46 16.80 -5.16
C GLN A 95 -12.77 17.59 -5.21
N LYS A 96 -13.92 16.94 -4.99
CA LYS A 96 -15.22 17.62 -4.93
C LYS A 96 -15.30 18.63 -3.78
N THR A 97 -14.77 18.32 -2.60
CA THR A 97 -14.75 19.28 -1.48
C THR A 97 -13.77 20.43 -1.73
N ALA A 98 -12.65 20.19 -2.40
CA ALA A 98 -11.73 21.25 -2.81
C ALA A 98 -12.31 22.18 -3.90
N GLN A 99 -13.19 21.66 -4.76
CA GLN A 99 -13.87 22.42 -5.83
C GLN A 99 -15.22 23.01 -5.40
N ALA A 100 -15.71 22.71 -4.20
CA ALA A 100 -16.92 23.30 -3.68
C ALA A 100 -16.75 24.83 -3.61
N PRO A 101 -17.71 25.62 -4.11
CA PRO A 101 -17.58 27.07 -4.09
C PRO A 101 -17.42 27.51 -2.64
N VAL A 102 -16.25 28.07 -2.33
CA VAL A 102 -16.00 28.76 -1.07
C VAL A 102 -17.08 29.83 -1.00
N ARG A 103 -18.07 29.66 -0.10
CA ARG A 103 -19.00 30.74 0.23
C ARG A 103 -18.11 31.91 0.66
N ARG A 104 -17.97 32.92 -0.21
CA ARG A 104 -17.25 34.15 0.11
C ARG A 104 -17.93 34.70 1.34
N ILE A 105 -17.27 34.57 2.50
CA ILE A 105 -17.68 35.28 3.70
C ILE A 105 -17.46 36.76 3.33
N PRO A 106 -18.52 37.57 3.26
CA PRO A 106 -18.38 38.97 2.91
C PRO A 106 -17.45 39.63 3.94
N ARG A 107 -16.53 40.46 3.46
CA ARG A 107 -15.58 41.14 4.36
C ARG A 107 -16.38 42.10 5.24
N LEU A 108 -15.87 42.40 6.43
CA LEU A 108 -16.53 43.35 7.35
C LEU A 108 -16.80 44.73 6.69
N SER A 109 -15.95 45.13 5.74
CA SER A 109 -16.11 46.33 4.91
C SER A 109 -17.27 46.30 3.91
N GLU A 110 -17.82 45.11 3.62
CA GLU A 110 -18.95 44.88 2.72
C GLU A 110 -20.28 44.74 3.49
N LEU A 111 -20.23 44.71 4.83
CA LEU A 111 -21.41 44.65 5.68
C LEU A 111 -21.94 46.07 5.92
N THR A 112 -23.11 46.37 5.35
CA THR A 112 -23.81 47.64 5.61
C THR A 112 -24.52 47.60 6.98
N PRO A 113 -24.34 48.63 7.82
CA PRO A 113 -25.10 48.78 9.06
C PRO A 113 -26.60 48.75 8.78
N ARG A 114 -27.37 48.02 9.60
CA ARG A 114 -28.83 47.99 9.50
C ARG A 114 -29.37 49.35 9.93
N LEU A 115 -30.01 50.06 8.98
CA LEU A 115 -30.59 51.38 9.18
C LEU A 115 -31.85 51.37 10.06
N ASP A 116 -32.41 50.19 10.35
CA ASP A 116 -33.60 50.01 11.22
C ASP A 116 -33.26 49.89 12.71
N ALA A 117 -32.07 50.29 13.15
CA ALA A 117 -31.76 50.32 14.58
C ALA A 117 -32.47 51.52 15.24
N PRO A 118 -33.40 51.30 16.20
CA PRO A 118 -34.03 52.41 16.91
C PRO A 118 -32.97 53.18 17.72
N PRO A 119 -33.05 54.53 17.75
CA PRO A 119 -32.10 55.35 18.50
C PRO A 119 -32.20 55.06 20.01
N LEU A 120 -31.05 55.05 20.69
CA LEU A 120 -30.93 54.94 22.15
C LEU A 120 -31.41 56.23 22.84
#